data_AF-A0A812SC01-F1
#
_entry.id   AF-A0A812SC01-F1
#
_cell.length_a   1.000
_cell.length_b   1.000
_cell.length_c   1.000
_cell.angle_alpha   90.00
_cell.angle_beta   90.00
_cell.angle_gamma   90.00
#
_symmetry.space_group_name_H-M   'P 1'
#
loop_
_entity.id
_entity.type
_entity.pdbx_description
1 polymer ?
#
loop_
_entity_poly.entity_id
_entity_poly.type
_entity_poly.pdbx_seq_one_letter_code
_entity_poly.pdbx_strand_id
1 'polypeptide(L)'
;HDFFKQQPDDKSYELAQKCRVIGYARVAQDLSQFKMCIKNGYPFVFGFAVLSSFQTMEVARTGKMVMPQPTDQQLGGHAVCAVGYDDFQQCFIIRNSWGEGWGDKGYFYMPYEYICHPALAHDFWAINWVEGFKNTTTKPPAKK
;
A
#
# COMPACT_ATOMS: atom_id res chain seq x y z
N HIS A 1 -20.72 -5.71 -16.27
CA HIS A 1 -20.03 -6.27 -15.09
C HIS A 1 -20.30 -5.36 -13.90
N ASP A 2 -21.33 -5.68 -13.10
CA ASP A 2 -21.73 -4.89 -11.92
C ASP A 2 -21.49 -5.66 -10.61
N PHE A 3 -20.54 -6.60 -10.61
CA PHE A 3 -20.22 -7.43 -9.44
C PHE A 3 -19.93 -6.61 -8.17
N PHE A 4 -19.35 -5.41 -8.30
CA PHE A 4 -19.10 -4.51 -7.17
C PHE A 4 -20.37 -3.87 -6.57
N LYS A 5 -21.51 -3.93 -7.28
CA LYS A 5 -22.82 -3.49 -6.79
C LYS A 5 -23.65 -4.65 -6.24
N GLN A 6 -23.19 -5.89 -6.39
CA GLN A 6 -23.89 -7.06 -5.88
C GLN A 6 -23.53 -7.25 -4.41
N GLN A 7 -24.56 -7.46 -3.58
CA GLN A 7 -24.35 -7.82 -2.19
C GLN A 7 -23.57 -9.16 -2.13
N PRO A 8 -22.53 -9.27 -1.29
CA PRO A 8 -21.85 -10.53 -1.04
C PRO A 8 -22.82 -11.60 -0.52
N ASP A 9 -22.55 -12.87 -0.81
CA ASP A 9 -23.36 -13.98 -0.28
C ASP A 9 -23.13 -14.19 1.23
N ASP A 10 -24.02 -14.94 1.87
CA ASP A 10 -23.96 -15.20 3.32
C ASP A 10 -22.63 -15.83 3.75
N LYS A 11 -22.05 -16.69 2.90
CA LYS A 11 -20.74 -17.32 3.13
C LYS A 11 -19.62 -16.28 3.21
N SER A 12 -19.68 -15.23 2.39
CA SER A 12 -18.73 -14.13 2.44
C SER A 12 -18.79 -13.40 3.78
N TYR A 13 -19.98 -13.16 4.31
CA TYR A 13 -20.17 -12.55 5.64
C TYR A 13 -19.64 -13.45 6.76
N GLU A 14 -19.90 -14.77 6.72
CA GLU A 14 -19.37 -15.74 7.69
C GLU A 14 -17.83 -15.77 7.70
N LEU A 15 -17.19 -15.72 6.53
CA LEU A 15 -15.73 -15.64 6.41
C LEU A 15 -15.20 -14.29 6.92
N ALA A 16 -15.85 -13.19 6.55
CA ALA A 16 -15.42 -11.84 6.95
C ALA A 16 -15.40 -11.66 8.48
N GLN A 17 -16.31 -12.33 9.22
CA GLN A 17 -16.30 -12.29 10.69
C GLN A 17 -15.01 -12.84 11.30
N LYS A 18 -14.33 -13.78 10.63
CA LYS A 18 -13.03 -14.33 11.06
C LYS A 18 -11.86 -13.39 10.75
N CYS A 19 -12.10 -12.37 9.92
CA CYS A 19 -11.09 -11.46 9.38
C CYS A 19 -11.13 -10.06 10.01
N ARG A 20 -11.77 -9.89 11.18
CA ARG A 20 -11.87 -8.58 11.86
C ARG A 20 -10.51 -8.10 12.35
N VAL A 21 -10.18 -6.86 12.02
CA VAL A 21 -9.01 -6.15 12.56
C VAL A 21 -9.25 -5.84 14.04
N ILE A 22 -8.25 -6.07 14.89
CA ILE A 22 -8.36 -5.77 16.34
C ILE A 22 -8.14 -4.30 16.65
N GLY A 23 -7.56 -3.55 15.72
CA GLY A 23 -7.29 -2.13 15.90
C GLY A 23 -6.71 -1.52 14.64
N TYR A 24 -6.73 -0.19 14.61
CA TYR A 24 -6.13 0.61 13.57
C TYR A 24 -5.54 1.86 14.21
N ALA A 25 -4.48 2.38 13.62
CA ALA A 25 -3.79 3.56 14.11
C ALA A 25 -3.39 4.44 12.93
N ARG A 26 -3.53 5.75 13.11
CA ARG A 26 -3.02 6.74 12.16
C ARG A 26 -1.50 6.78 12.27
N VAL A 27 -0.82 6.76 11.14
CA VAL A 27 0.63 7.00 11.10
C VAL A 27 0.83 8.48 10.83
N ALA A 28 1.62 9.16 11.67
CA ALA A 28 1.95 10.56 11.40
C ALA A 28 2.76 10.67 10.11
N GLN A 29 2.51 11.72 9.33
CA GLN A 29 3.21 11.96 8.06
C GLN A 29 4.63 12.46 8.34
N ASP A 30 5.49 11.53 8.72
CA ASP A 30 6.87 11.77 9.09
C ASP A 30 7.72 10.57 8.66
N LEU A 31 8.89 10.86 8.10
CA LEU A 31 9.77 9.83 7.54
C LEU A 31 10.20 8.80 8.60
N SER A 32 10.48 9.25 9.82
CA SER A 32 10.89 8.34 10.90
C SER A 32 9.74 7.44 11.34
N GLN A 33 8.51 7.98 11.40
CA GLN A 33 7.31 7.22 11.75
C GLN A 33 6.97 6.17 10.68
N PHE A 34 7.04 6.52 9.40
CA PHE A 34 6.83 5.57 8.31
C PHE A 34 7.86 4.44 8.32
N LYS A 35 9.14 4.75 8.45
CA LYS A 35 10.20 3.73 8.55
C LYS A 35 10.02 2.84 9.78
N MET A 36 9.65 3.43 10.92
CA MET A 36 9.39 2.67 12.14
C MET A 36 8.18 1.76 12.01
N CYS A 37 7.12 2.19 11.31
CA CYS A 37 5.94 1.37 11.03
C CYS A 37 6.34 0.10 10.25
N ILE A 38 7.06 0.27 9.13
CA ILE A 38 7.55 -0.83 8.30
C ILE A 38 8.52 -1.73 9.05
N LYS A 39 9.49 -1.15 9.79
CA LYS A 39 10.48 -1.91 10.56
C LYS A 39 9.85 -2.80 11.65
N ASN A 40 8.74 -2.36 12.23
CA ASN A 40 7.99 -3.15 13.21
C ASN A 40 7.04 -4.18 12.57
N GLY A 41 7.10 -4.36 11.24
CA GLY A 41 6.29 -5.33 10.52
C GLY A 41 4.86 -4.87 10.24
N TYR A 42 4.62 -3.55 10.26
CA TYR A 42 3.32 -2.96 9.94
C TYR A 42 3.39 -2.23 8.58
N PRO A 43 3.00 -2.89 7.48
CA PRO A 43 2.61 -2.18 6.27
C PRO A 43 1.48 -1.20 6.57
N PHE A 44 1.48 -0.07 5.88
CA PHE A 44 0.44 0.96 6.06
C PHE A 44 -0.12 1.38 4.71
N VAL A 45 -1.41 1.73 4.71
CA VAL A 45 -2.11 2.25 3.55
C VAL A 45 -2.17 3.77 3.60
N PHE A 46 -2.23 4.40 2.43
CA PHE A 46 -2.36 5.85 2.32
C PHE A 46 -2.92 6.23 0.95
N GLY A 47 -3.46 7.44 0.85
CA GLY A 47 -3.86 8.06 -0.40
C GLY A 47 -2.79 9.00 -0.93
N PHE A 48 -2.63 9.08 -2.25
CA PHE A 48 -1.77 10.07 -2.89
C PHE A 48 -2.42 10.66 -4.14
N ALA A 49 -2.00 11.87 -4.50
CA ALA A 49 -2.39 12.53 -5.73
C ALA A 49 -1.73 11.85 -6.92
N VAL A 50 -2.53 11.38 -7.89
CA VAL A 50 -1.99 10.84 -9.14
C VAL A 50 -1.76 12.01 -10.10
N LEU A 51 -0.49 12.27 -10.41
CA LEU A 51 -0.09 13.31 -11.36
C LEU A 51 0.19 12.73 -12.75
N SER A 52 0.16 13.56 -13.79
CA SER A 52 0.48 13.15 -15.16
C SER A 52 1.84 12.47 -15.30
N SER A 53 2.86 12.93 -14.58
CA SER A 53 4.19 12.31 -14.53
C SER A 53 4.20 10.86 -14.03
N PHE A 54 3.22 10.48 -13.19
CA PHE A 54 3.06 9.10 -12.71
C PHE A 54 2.39 8.18 -13.74
N GLN A 55 1.60 8.73 -14.67
CA GLN A 55 0.85 7.96 -15.67
C GLN A 55 1.62 7.75 -16.99
N THR A 56 2.94 7.97 -16.99
CA THR A 56 3.76 7.76 -18.18
C THR A 56 4.05 6.27 -18.41
N MET A 57 4.33 5.90 -19.67
CA MET A 57 4.73 4.52 -20.00
C MET A 57 6.02 4.10 -19.30
N GLU A 58 6.94 5.03 -19.04
CA GLU A 58 8.20 4.71 -18.35
C GLU A 58 7.97 4.33 -16.89
N VAL A 59 7.09 5.05 -16.19
CA VAL A 59 6.68 4.67 -14.83
C VAL A 59 5.91 3.35 -14.86
N ALA A 60 5.00 3.16 -15.82
CA ALA A 60 4.26 1.92 -15.98
C ALA A 60 5.15 0.70 -16.32
N ARG A 61 6.35 0.92 -16.88
CA ARG A 61 7.32 -0.13 -17.21
C ARG A 61 8.30 -0.41 -16.07
N THR A 62 8.65 0.60 -15.28
CA THR A 62 9.76 0.50 -14.31
C THR A 62 9.33 0.60 -12.86
N GLY A 63 8.14 1.15 -12.60
CA GLY A 63 7.70 1.53 -11.26
C GLY A 63 8.49 2.70 -10.66
N LYS A 64 9.36 3.38 -11.40
CA LYS A 64 10.16 4.48 -10.84
C LYS A 64 9.37 5.78 -10.87
N MET A 65 8.77 6.15 -9.74
CA MET A 65 8.05 7.41 -9.62
C MET A 65 9.04 8.58 -9.54
N VAL A 66 8.66 9.71 -10.15
CA VAL A 66 9.42 10.96 -10.10
C VAL A 66 8.68 11.99 -9.25
N MET A 67 9.41 13.02 -8.80
CA MET A 67 8.79 14.18 -8.16
C MET A 67 7.93 14.97 -9.17
N PRO A 68 6.90 15.69 -8.70
CA PRO A 68 6.05 16.50 -9.55
C PRO A 68 6.84 17.45 -10.45
N GLN A 69 6.42 17.57 -11.70
CA GLN A 69 6.96 18.51 -12.67
C GLN A 69 6.14 19.79 -12.70
N PRO A 70 6.70 20.95 -13.08
CA PRO A 70 5.94 22.22 -13.12
C PRO A 70 4.68 22.19 -14.00
N THR A 71 4.66 21.31 -15.01
CA THR A 71 3.55 21.13 -15.94
C THR A 71 2.61 19.98 -15.54
N ASP A 72 2.80 19.38 -14.36
CA ASP A 72 1.97 18.26 -13.96
C ASP A 72 0.53 18.68 -13.71
N GLN A 73 -0.39 17.84 -14.20
CA GLN A 73 -1.80 17.92 -13.90
C GLN A 73 -2.17 16.81 -12.93
N GLN A 74 -3.00 17.12 -11.94
CA GLN A 74 -3.61 16.12 -11.09
C GLN A 74 -4.71 15.39 -11.86
N LEU A 75 -4.53 14.09 -12.06
CA LEU A 75 -5.46 13.23 -12.79
C LEU A 75 -6.45 12.54 -11.85
N GLY A 76 -6.14 12.46 -10.56
CA GLY A 76 -7.02 11.89 -9.55
C GLY A 76 -6.33 11.64 -8.22
N GLY A 77 -6.93 10.75 -7.43
CA GLY A 77 -6.34 10.19 -6.22
C GLY A 77 -6.30 8.67 -6.30
N HIS A 78 -5.32 8.06 -5.65
CA HIS A 78 -5.19 6.61 -5.57
C HIS A 78 -4.73 6.18 -4.18
N ALA A 79 -5.18 5.01 -3.74
CA ALA A 79 -4.82 4.44 -2.44
C ALA A 79 -3.99 3.18 -2.62
N VAL A 80 -2.89 3.08 -1.87
CA VAL A 80 -1.84 2.07 -2.05
C VAL A 80 -1.27 1.64 -0.70
N CYS A 81 -0.44 0.60 -0.69
CA CYS A 81 0.16 0.05 0.53
C CYS A 81 1.68 0.18 0.48
N ALA A 82 2.27 0.88 1.46
CA ALA A 82 3.71 0.87 1.68
C ALA A 82 4.12 -0.43 2.38
N VAL A 83 5.07 -1.15 1.80
CA VAL A 83 5.50 -2.49 2.27
C VAL A 83 6.99 -2.57 2.57
N GLY A 84 7.76 -1.53 2.25
CA GLY A 84 9.21 -1.51 2.39
C GLY A 84 9.76 -0.11 2.16
N TYR A 85 11.06 0.05 2.39
CA TYR A 85 11.80 1.25 2.02
C TYR A 85 13.24 0.90 1.65
N ASP A 86 13.86 1.74 0.83
CA ASP A 86 15.27 1.64 0.46
C ASP A 86 15.94 2.99 0.76
N ASP A 87 16.86 2.98 1.73
CA ASP A 87 17.59 4.17 2.16
C ASP A 87 18.65 4.63 1.14
N PHE A 88 19.18 3.71 0.32
CA PHE A 88 20.14 4.04 -0.73
C PHE A 88 19.45 4.76 -1.88
N GLN A 89 18.26 4.31 -2.26
CA GLN A 89 17.45 4.93 -3.31
C GLN A 89 16.52 6.05 -2.80
N GLN A 90 16.47 6.26 -1.48
CA GLN A 90 15.59 7.21 -0.79
C GLN A 90 14.10 7.12 -1.21
N CYS A 91 13.58 5.90 -1.25
CA CYS A 91 12.21 5.63 -1.67
C CYS A 91 11.49 4.61 -0.77
N PHE A 92 10.17 4.70 -0.74
CA PHE A 92 9.30 3.64 -0.23
C PHE A 92 8.94 2.68 -1.36
N ILE A 93 8.88 1.39 -1.03
CA ILE A 93 8.41 0.33 -1.90
C ILE A 93 6.91 0.22 -1.69
N ILE A 94 6.16 0.50 -2.75
CA ILE A 94 4.70 0.61 -2.71
C ILE A 94 4.09 -0.49 -3.55
N ARG A 95 3.17 -1.25 -2.94
CA ARG A 95 2.37 -2.24 -3.65
C ARG A 95 1.17 -1.56 -4.31
N ASN A 96 1.10 -1.64 -5.63
CA ASN A 96 -0.03 -1.17 -6.41
C ASN A 96 -1.09 -2.28 -6.61
N SER A 97 -2.21 -1.92 -7.24
CA SER A 97 -3.36 -2.79 -7.49
C SER A 97 -3.75 -2.83 -8.97
N TRP A 98 -2.79 -2.60 -9.89
CA TRP A 98 -3.01 -2.58 -11.35
C TRP A 98 -2.45 -3.82 -12.07
N GLY A 99 -2.24 -4.90 -11.33
CA GLY A 99 -1.71 -6.16 -11.85
C GLY A 99 -0.18 -6.20 -11.92
N GLU A 100 0.36 -7.41 -12.07
CA GLU A 100 1.81 -7.65 -12.06
C GLU A 100 2.52 -7.15 -13.33
N GLY A 101 1.79 -6.92 -14.42
CA GLY A 101 2.34 -6.36 -15.66
C GLY A 101 2.61 -4.85 -15.61
N TRP A 102 2.23 -4.18 -14.52
CA TRP A 102 2.48 -2.75 -14.32
C TRP A 102 3.61 -2.54 -13.30
N GLY A 103 4.48 -1.56 -13.56
CA GLY A 103 5.62 -1.23 -12.73
C GLY A 103 6.62 -2.38 -12.63
N ASP A 104 7.25 -2.52 -11.47
CA ASP A 104 8.09 -3.68 -11.17
C ASP A 104 7.23 -4.76 -10.51
N LYS A 105 6.67 -5.67 -11.31
CA LYS A 105 5.82 -6.78 -10.84
C LYS A 105 4.63 -6.32 -9.97
N GLY A 106 4.01 -5.20 -10.32
CA GLY A 106 2.90 -4.59 -9.57
C GLY A 106 3.34 -3.62 -8.46
N TYR A 107 4.64 -3.34 -8.34
CA TYR A 107 5.19 -2.39 -7.37
C TYR A 107 5.72 -1.13 -8.04
N PHE A 108 5.81 -0.06 -7.25
CA PHE A 108 6.53 1.15 -7.62
C PHE A 108 7.29 1.72 -6.43
N TYR A 109 8.20 2.63 -6.74
CA TYR A 109 9.16 3.21 -5.83
C TYR A 109 8.85 4.70 -5.69
N MET A 110 8.28 5.09 -4.56
CA MET A 110 7.84 6.46 -4.28
C MET A 110 8.93 7.21 -3.52
N PRO A 111 9.44 8.36 -4.00
CA PRO A 111 10.43 9.15 -3.28
C PRO A 111 9.97 9.52 -1.86
N TYR A 112 10.90 9.55 -0.90
CA TYR A 112 10.61 9.99 0.48
C TYR A 112 9.99 11.39 0.51
N GLU A 113 10.50 12.29 -0.31
CA GLU A 113 10.00 13.65 -0.43
C GLU A 113 8.53 13.69 -0.88
N TYR A 114 8.14 12.80 -1.79
CA TYR A 114 6.77 12.74 -2.30
C TYR A 114 5.78 12.35 -1.20
N ILE A 115 6.03 11.23 -0.52
CA ILE A 115 5.11 10.70 0.50
C ILE A 115 5.04 11.59 1.74
N CYS A 116 6.12 12.31 2.05
CA CYS A 116 6.16 13.21 3.20
C CYS A 116 5.57 14.60 2.91
N HIS A 117 5.27 14.91 1.64
CA HIS A 117 4.71 16.22 1.29
C HIS A 117 3.21 16.28 1.61
N PRO A 118 2.74 17.18 2.51
CA PRO A 118 1.34 17.27 2.96
C PRO A 118 0.35 17.79 1.90
N ALA A 119 0.73 17.84 0.64
CA ALA A 119 -0.17 18.17 -0.48
C ALA A 119 -0.26 17.02 -1.49
N LEU A 120 0.66 16.05 -1.40
CA LEU A 120 0.80 14.96 -2.36
C LEU A 120 0.32 13.63 -1.80
N ALA A 121 0.39 13.42 -0.48
CA ALA A 121 -0.03 12.18 0.15
C ALA A 121 -0.68 12.44 1.53
N HIS A 122 -1.69 11.63 1.86
CA HIS A 122 -2.56 11.82 3.03
C HIS A 122 -3.12 10.49 3.54
N ASP A 123 -3.81 10.54 4.67
CA ASP A 123 -4.61 9.43 5.24
C ASP A 123 -3.82 8.13 5.44
N PHE A 124 -2.71 8.25 6.16
CA PHE A 124 -1.86 7.12 6.51
C PHE A 124 -2.45 6.31 7.66
N TRP A 125 -2.72 5.03 7.41
CA TRP A 125 -3.30 4.09 8.37
C TRP A 125 -2.56 2.76 8.39
N ALA A 126 -2.26 2.29 9.59
CA ALA A 126 -1.84 0.92 9.84
C ALA A 126 -2.96 0.18 10.57
N ILE A 127 -3.12 -1.11 10.28
CA ILE A 127 -4.01 -1.99 11.03
C ILE A 127 -3.19 -2.93 11.91
N ASN A 128 -3.68 -3.17 13.12
CA ASN A 128 -3.16 -4.22 13.99
C ASN A 128 -3.89 -5.52 13.70
N TRP A 129 -3.17 -6.63 13.89
CA TRP A 129 -3.54 -8.03 13.58
C TRP A 129 -5.03 -8.37 13.59
N VAL A 130 -5.40 -9.29 12.71
CA VAL A 130 -6.73 -9.87 12.64
C VAL A 130 -6.84 -11.05 13.61
N GLU A 131 -7.93 -11.16 14.39
CA GLU A 131 -8.07 -12.21 15.44
C GLU A 131 -7.88 -13.64 14.91
N GLY A 132 -8.33 -13.92 13.68
CA GLY A 132 -8.29 -15.24 13.05
C GLY A 132 -6.90 -15.83 12.77
N PHE A 133 -5.83 -15.02 12.76
CA PHE A 133 -4.46 -15.51 12.46
C PHE A 133 -3.66 -15.94 13.70
N LYS A 134 -4.15 -15.70 14.92
CA LYS A 134 -3.51 -16.24 16.13
C LYS A 134 -3.60 -17.77 16.21
N ASN A 135 -4.57 -18.38 15.51
CA ASN A 135 -4.84 -19.81 15.57
C ASN A 135 -4.20 -20.64 14.44
N THR A 136 -3.42 -20.03 13.55
CA THR A 136 -2.63 -20.77 12.55
C THR A 136 -1.19 -20.91 13.01
N THR A 137 -0.96 -21.63 14.12
CA THR A 137 0.36 -22.20 14.38
C THR A 137 0.65 -23.20 13.27
N THR A 138 1.62 -22.87 12.42
CA THR A 138 2.22 -23.78 11.45
C THR A 138 2.78 -24.99 12.19
N LYS A 139 2.08 -26.12 12.10
CA LYS A 139 2.63 -27.41 12.52
C LYS A 139 3.80 -27.72 11.57
N PRO A 140 5.03 -27.94 12.04
CA PRO A 140 6.12 -28.33 11.15
C PRO A 140 5.75 -29.61 10.41
N PRO A 141 6.13 -29.77 9.13
CA PRO A 141 5.90 -31.02 8.42
C PRO A 141 6.59 -32.16 9.17
N ALA A 142 5.84 -33.25 9.39
CA ALA A 142 6.38 -34.45 10.01
C ALA A 142 7.55 -34.96 9.17
N LYS A 143 8.72 -35.15 9.81
CA LYS A 143 9.86 -35.83 9.19
C LYS A 143 9.42 -37.25 8.81
N LYS A 144 9.50 -37.57 7.52
CA LYS A 144 9.59 -38.95 7.05
C LYS A 144 11.04 -39.38 7.09
#